data_AF-A0A660PVF2-F1
#
_entry.id   AF-A0A660PVF2-F1
#
_cell.length_a   1.000
_cell.length_b   1.000
_cell.length_c   1.000
_cell.angle_alpha   90.00
_cell.angle_beta   90.00
_cell.angle_gamma   90.00
#
_symmetry.space_group_name_H-M   'P 1'
#
loop_
_entity.id
_entity.type
_entity.pdbx_description
1 polymer ?
#
loop_
_entity_poly.entity_id
_entity_poly.type
_entity_poly.pdbx_seq_one_letter_code
_entity_poly.pdbx_strand_id
1 'polypeptide(L)'
;MKKALLIILVCGVIVGCSGGKQIARLDPETVTDLSGKWNDTDSRLVAEEMISDCLSKPWLTNFAVENGAKPVVTVGFIRNKSSEHIDTEVFTTDFERELINSSQVRFVAGKEARAEIRGERQEQSEFASRETMKLMRNETGADFILQGAVKSIEDQEGGKRAIFYQTDLELVNIETMEKVWIGTKEIKKGISQGKTKW
;
A
#
# COMPACT_ATOMS: atom_id res chain seq x y z
N MET A 1 -57.50 -47.03 -29.56
CA MET A 1 -57.46 -48.10 -28.54
C MET A 1 -56.02 -48.60 -28.50
N LYS A 2 -55.24 -48.64 -27.41
CA LYS A 2 -55.41 -48.40 -25.98
C LYS A 2 -54.06 -47.90 -25.42
N LYS A 3 -54.16 -47.11 -24.36
CA LYS A 3 -53.09 -46.63 -23.48
C LYS A 3 -52.32 -47.78 -22.81
N ALA A 4 -50.99 -47.67 -22.70
CA ALA A 4 -50.12 -48.18 -21.63
C ALA A 4 -48.72 -47.59 -21.88
N LEU A 5 -48.23 -46.53 -21.23
CA LEU A 5 -47.91 -46.29 -19.82
C LEU A 5 -47.00 -47.36 -19.19
N LEU A 6 -45.69 -47.17 -19.36
CA LEU A 6 -44.62 -47.61 -18.45
C LEU A 6 -43.44 -46.63 -18.63
N ILE A 7 -43.46 -45.48 -17.97
CA ILE A 7 -42.63 -45.21 -16.78
C ILE A 7 -41.25 -45.88 -16.88
N ILE A 8 -40.33 -45.23 -17.61
CA ILE A 8 -38.89 -45.35 -17.36
C ILE A 8 -38.47 -43.98 -16.81
N LEU A 9 -38.70 -43.84 -15.51
CA LEU A 9 -38.08 -42.88 -14.62
C LEU A 9 -36.61 -43.31 -14.47
N VAL A 10 -35.74 -42.90 -15.40
CA VAL A 10 -34.28 -43.04 -15.23
C VAL A 10 -33.70 -41.66 -14.97
N CYS A 11 -33.47 -41.45 -13.68
CA CYS A 11 -32.51 -40.56 -13.04
C CYS A 11 -31.52 -39.86 -13.99
N GLY A 12 -31.89 -38.68 -14.46
CA GLY A 12 -30.94 -37.62 -14.79
C GLY A 12 -30.90 -36.67 -13.60
N VAL A 13 -30.25 -37.06 -12.50
CA VAL A 13 -29.90 -36.11 -11.44
C VAL A 13 -28.93 -35.14 -12.08
N ILE A 14 -29.44 -33.96 -12.44
CA ILE A 14 -28.62 -32.80 -12.75
C ILE A 14 -27.94 -32.47 -11.43
N VAL A 15 -26.77 -33.06 -11.20
CA VAL A 15 -25.82 -32.59 -10.19
C VAL A 15 -25.33 -31.25 -10.72
N GLY A 16 -26.16 -30.23 -10.53
CA GLY A 16 -25.69 -28.86 -10.47
C GLY A 16 -24.84 -28.77 -9.22
N CYS A 17 -23.60 -29.24 -9.31
CA CYS A 17 -22.53 -28.72 -8.47
C CYS A 17 -22.44 -27.23 -8.84
N SER A 18 -23.25 -26.41 -8.19
CA SER A 18 -22.86 -25.04 -7.94
C SER A 18 -21.52 -25.16 -7.23
N GLY A 19 -20.43 -24.97 -7.99
CA GLY A 19 -19.10 -24.77 -7.45
C GLY A 19 -19.19 -23.53 -6.58
N GLY A 20 -19.62 -23.73 -5.33
CA GLY A 20 -19.78 -22.67 -4.37
C GLY A 20 -18.41 -22.03 -4.21
N LYS A 21 -18.36 -20.71 -4.38
CA LYS A 21 -17.16 -19.93 -4.07
C LYS A 21 -16.72 -20.28 -2.66
N GLN A 22 -15.67 -21.08 -2.52
CA GLN A 22 -15.12 -21.44 -1.23
C GLN A 22 -14.33 -20.25 -0.72
N ILE A 23 -14.81 -19.66 0.37
CA ILE A 23 -14.15 -18.54 1.05
C ILE A 23 -13.33 -19.17 2.18
N ALA A 24 -12.02 -19.22 2.02
CA ALA A 24 -11.09 -19.59 3.09
C ALA A 24 -10.44 -18.31 3.63
N ARG A 25 -10.32 -18.22 4.96
CA ARG A 25 -9.44 -17.21 5.57
C ARG A 25 -8.02 -17.73 5.46
N LEU A 26 -7.17 -16.95 4.80
CA LEU A 26 -5.74 -17.22 4.70
C LEU A 26 -5.01 -16.32 5.71
N ASP A 27 -3.82 -16.74 6.10
CA ASP A 27 -2.93 -15.89 6.89
C ASP A 27 -2.51 -14.68 6.04
N PRO A 28 -2.62 -13.43 6.54
CA PRO A 28 -2.17 -12.24 5.82
C PRO A 28 -0.70 -12.24 5.38
N GLU A 29 0.16 -13.06 6.01
CA GLU A 29 1.56 -13.20 5.58
C GLU A 29 1.75 -14.18 4.41
N THR A 30 0.70 -14.91 4.03
CA THR A 30 0.76 -15.86 2.92
C THR A 30 0.78 -15.12 1.59
N VAL A 31 1.82 -15.36 0.78
CA VAL A 31 1.89 -14.84 -0.60
C VAL A 31 0.72 -15.38 -1.42
N THR A 32 -0.16 -14.49 -1.89
CA THR A 32 -1.32 -14.86 -2.70
C THR A 32 -1.32 -14.17 -4.07
N ASP A 33 -0.84 -14.88 -5.08
CA ASP A 33 -0.85 -14.43 -6.48
C ASP A 33 -2.00 -15.09 -7.26
N LEU A 34 -3.23 -14.68 -6.96
CA LEU A 34 -4.42 -15.24 -7.63
C LEU A 34 -4.62 -14.70 -9.04
N SER A 35 -4.43 -13.39 -9.24
CA SER A 35 -4.68 -12.70 -10.51
C SER A 35 -3.39 -12.34 -11.27
N GLY A 36 -2.23 -12.47 -10.62
CA GLY A 36 -0.95 -11.95 -11.08
C GLY A 36 -0.84 -10.43 -11.09
N LYS A 37 -1.85 -9.73 -10.53
CA LYS A 37 -1.86 -8.27 -10.36
C LYS A 37 -1.12 -7.86 -9.09
N TRP A 38 -0.97 -6.55 -8.88
CA TRP A 38 -0.52 -5.98 -7.64
C TRP A 38 -1.36 -6.47 -6.45
N ASN A 39 -0.71 -6.87 -5.37
CA ASN A 39 -1.35 -7.36 -4.14
C ASN A 39 -0.71 -6.77 -2.86
N ASP A 40 -1.24 -7.18 -1.72
CA ASP A 40 -0.77 -6.82 -0.38
C ASP A 40 0.70 -7.20 -0.15
N THR A 41 1.13 -8.36 -0.68
CA THR A 41 2.52 -8.82 -0.54
C THR A 41 3.48 -7.90 -1.29
N ASP A 42 3.14 -7.50 -2.51
CA ASP A 42 3.96 -6.54 -3.27
C ASP A 42 4.07 -5.20 -2.53
N SER A 43 2.94 -4.69 -2.02
CA SER A 43 2.86 -3.45 -1.24
C SER A 43 3.83 -3.48 -0.06
N ARG A 44 3.75 -4.54 0.75
CA ARG A 44 4.61 -4.74 1.92
C ARG A 44 6.09 -4.84 1.53
N LEU A 45 6.43 -5.65 0.53
CA LEU A 45 7.82 -5.82 0.08
C LEU A 45 8.44 -4.52 -0.42
N VAL A 46 7.66 -3.71 -1.15
CA VAL A 46 8.14 -2.40 -1.59
C VAL A 46 8.32 -1.46 -0.40
N ALA A 47 7.41 -1.44 0.57
CA ALA A 47 7.53 -0.60 1.75
C ALA A 47 8.76 -0.95 2.59
N GLU A 48 8.94 -2.23 2.93
CA GLU A 48 10.08 -2.72 3.72
C GLU A 48 11.42 -2.35 3.07
N GLU A 49 11.58 -2.64 1.78
CA GLU A 49 12.84 -2.39 1.08
C GLU A 49 13.11 -0.90 0.90
N MET A 50 12.10 -0.11 0.49
CA MET A 50 12.29 1.30 0.20
C MET A 50 12.54 2.12 1.46
N ILE A 51 11.85 1.83 2.56
CA ILE A 51 12.08 2.53 3.83
C ILE A 51 13.42 2.11 4.43
N SER A 52 13.76 0.82 4.38
CA SER A 52 15.07 0.34 4.82
C SER A 52 16.21 0.99 4.03
N ASP A 53 16.11 1.06 2.70
CA ASP A 53 17.09 1.73 1.86
C ASP A 53 17.19 3.23 2.19
N CYS A 54 16.06 3.92 2.29
CA CYS A 54 16.00 5.34 2.62
C CYS A 54 16.68 5.67 3.95
N LEU A 55 16.35 4.93 5.01
CA LEU A 55 16.89 5.14 6.36
C LEU A 55 18.36 4.71 6.48
N SER A 56 18.84 3.84 5.60
CA SER A 56 20.26 3.45 5.56
C SER A 56 21.20 4.54 5.01
N LYS A 57 20.65 5.61 4.40
CA LYS A 57 21.47 6.61 3.71
C LYS A 57 22.01 7.70 4.65
N PRO A 58 23.11 8.37 4.26
CA PRO A 58 23.79 9.37 5.10
C PRO A 58 22.94 10.57 5.54
N TRP A 59 21.89 10.94 4.80
CA TRP A 59 21.06 12.11 5.13
C TRP A 59 20.50 12.02 6.56
N LEU A 60 20.14 10.82 7.02
CA LEU A 60 19.57 10.60 8.34
C LEU A 60 20.59 10.89 9.43
N THR A 61 21.81 10.35 9.28
CA THR A 61 22.91 10.58 10.24
C THR A 61 23.35 12.04 10.21
N ASN A 62 23.50 12.64 9.04
CA ASN A 62 23.88 14.04 8.89
C ASN A 62 22.87 14.96 9.60
N PHE A 63 21.57 14.76 9.35
CA PHE A 63 20.53 15.54 10.02
C PHE A 63 20.58 15.39 11.54
N ALA A 64 20.73 14.15 12.03
CA ALA A 64 20.78 13.88 13.47
C ALA A 64 21.99 14.53 14.15
N VAL A 65 23.15 14.56 13.48
CA VAL A 65 24.36 15.22 13.98
C VAL A 65 24.22 16.74 13.96
N GLU A 66 23.65 17.31 12.90
CA GLU A 66 23.49 18.75 12.74
C GLU A 66 22.43 19.34 13.69
N ASN A 67 21.33 18.63 13.92
CA ASN A 67 20.17 19.14 14.67
C ASN A 67 20.05 18.56 16.08
N GLY A 68 20.81 17.52 16.41
CA GLY A 68 20.75 16.84 17.72
C GLY A 68 19.41 16.13 18.00
N ALA A 69 18.61 15.87 16.97
CA ALA A 69 17.29 15.26 17.08
C ALA A 69 16.97 14.36 15.88
N LYS A 70 16.01 13.43 16.05
CA LYS A 70 15.47 12.63 14.95
C LYS A 70 14.70 13.53 13.98
N PRO A 71 14.86 13.35 12.64
CA PRO A 71 14.09 14.12 11.68
C PRO A 71 12.61 13.81 11.81
N VAL A 72 11.78 14.82 11.58
CA VAL A 72 10.34 14.69 11.49
C VAL A 72 9.96 14.43 10.03
N VAL A 73 9.32 13.30 9.76
CA VAL A 73 8.93 12.87 8.42
C VAL A 73 7.41 12.77 8.32
N THR A 74 6.87 13.10 7.15
CA THR A 74 5.47 12.85 6.79
C THR A 74 5.40 12.15 5.44
N VAL A 75 4.41 11.29 5.22
CA VAL A 75 4.15 10.74 3.90
C VAL A 75 3.21 11.67 3.14
N GLY A 76 3.64 12.05 1.94
CA GLY A 76 2.87 12.81 0.97
C GLY A 76 2.06 11.91 0.05
N PHE A 77 1.65 12.45 -1.09
CA PHE A 77 0.87 11.67 -2.05
C PHE A 77 1.73 10.66 -2.79
N ILE A 78 1.33 9.39 -2.74
CA ILE A 78 1.81 8.36 -3.65
C ILE A 78 0.84 8.27 -4.82
N ARG A 79 1.30 8.66 -6.02
CA ARG A 79 0.44 8.71 -7.20
C ARG A 79 0.37 7.34 -7.87
N ASN A 80 -0.85 6.87 -8.14
CA ASN A 80 -1.02 5.75 -9.05
C ASN A 80 -0.94 6.24 -10.51
N LYS A 81 0.11 5.82 -11.21
CA LYS A 81 0.33 6.00 -12.65
C LYS A 81 0.36 4.65 -13.41
N SER A 82 -0.10 3.58 -12.76
CA SER A 82 -0.24 2.28 -13.37
C SER A 82 -1.50 2.21 -14.24
N SER A 83 -1.59 1.19 -15.08
CA SER A 83 -2.80 0.83 -15.82
C SER A 83 -3.89 0.20 -14.94
N GLU A 84 -3.61 0.00 -13.64
CA GLU A 84 -4.47 -0.74 -12.72
C GLU A 84 -4.99 0.15 -11.58
N HIS A 85 -6.10 -0.25 -10.99
CA HIS A 85 -6.57 0.39 -9.76
C HIS A 85 -5.78 -0.19 -8.57
N ILE A 86 -4.70 0.48 -8.22
CA ILE A 86 -3.92 0.23 -7.01
C ILE A 86 -4.45 1.15 -5.91
N ASP A 87 -4.81 0.56 -4.78
CA ASP A 87 -5.17 1.31 -3.58
C ASP A 87 -3.92 1.91 -2.96
N THR A 88 -3.71 3.20 -3.19
CA THR A 88 -2.54 3.92 -2.69
C THR A 88 -2.62 4.23 -1.20
N GLU A 89 -3.78 4.09 -0.56
CA GLU A 89 -3.95 4.29 0.88
C GLU A 89 -3.33 3.13 1.67
N VAL A 90 -3.60 1.89 1.24
CA VAL A 90 -2.95 0.69 1.77
C VAL A 90 -1.43 0.83 1.67
N PHE A 91 -0.96 1.26 0.50
CA PHE A 91 0.46 1.43 0.25
C PHE A 91 1.09 2.54 1.10
N THR A 92 0.39 3.66 1.26
CA THR A 92 0.81 4.76 2.14
C THR A 92 0.94 4.26 3.58
N THR A 93 -0.05 3.53 4.07
CA THR A 93 -0.07 2.97 5.44
C THR A 93 1.11 2.02 5.69
N ASP A 94 1.51 1.24 4.69
CA ASP A 94 2.67 0.36 4.82
C ASP A 94 3.98 1.16 5.01
N PHE A 95 4.16 2.27 4.28
CA PHE A 95 5.30 3.17 4.51
C PHE A 95 5.26 3.83 5.89
N GLU A 96 4.09 4.28 6.33
CA GLU A 96 3.93 4.86 7.67
C GLU A 96 4.32 3.86 8.75
N ARG A 97 3.89 2.60 8.60
CA ARG A 97 4.22 1.52 9.53
C ARG A 97 5.71 1.26 9.61
N GLU A 98 6.39 1.14 8.47
CA GLU A 98 7.83 0.89 8.43
C GLU A 98 8.65 2.06 9.00
N LEU A 99 8.23 3.30 8.72
CA LEU A 99 8.86 4.49 9.31
C LEU A 99 8.72 4.52 10.84
N ILE A 100 7.53 4.20 11.36
CA ILE A 100 7.27 4.13 12.80
C ILE A 100 8.07 2.99 13.45
N ASN A 101 8.03 1.79 12.84
CA ASN A 101 8.73 0.60 13.33
C ASN A 101 10.24 0.82 13.41
N SER A 102 10.81 1.55 12.45
CA SER A 102 12.24 1.87 12.44
C SER A 102 12.71 2.57 13.71
N SER A 103 11.82 3.32 14.39
CA SER A 103 12.16 4.20 15.52
C SER A 103 13.28 5.21 15.23
N GLN A 104 13.67 5.41 13.97
CA GLN A 104 14.78 6.30 13.58
C GLN A 104 14.31 7.72 13.28
N VAL A 105 13.02 7.89 12.98
CA VAL A 105 12.39 9.17 12.65
C VAL A 105 11.24 9.46 13.60
N ARG A 106 10.84 10.73 13.69
CA ARG A 106 9.53 11.11 14.25
C ARG A 106 8.54 11.19 13.11
N PHE A 107 7.40 10.52 13.22
CA PHE A 107 6.41 10.53 12.17
C PHE A 107 5.23 11.45 12.52
N VAL A 108 4.77 12.25 11.56
CA VAL A 108 3.56 13.08 11.71
C VAL A 108 2.55 12.77 10.62
N ALA A 109 1.28 12.88 10.99
CA ALA A 109 0.15 12.56 10.13
C ALA A 109 0.26 13.20 8.74
N GLY A 110 -0.05 12.40 7.72
CA GLY A 110 -0.16 12.83 6.33
C GLY A 110 -1.24 13.90 6.13
N LYS A 111 -1.29 14.47 4.93
CA LYS A 111 -2.16 15.62 4.62
C LYS A 111 -3.64 15.35 4.88
N GLU A 112 -4.11 14.13 4.61
CA GLU A 112 -5.53 13.76 4.65
C GLU A 112 -6.07 13.72 6.10
N ALA A 113 -5.34 13.07 7.01
CA ALA A 113 -5.71 12.97 8.42
C ALA A 113 -5.66 14.32 9.18
N ARG A 114 -4.90 15.31 8.69
CA ARG A 114 -4.74 16.60 9.40
C ARG A 114 -6.04 17.37 9.57
N ALA A 115 -6.97 17.27 8.61
CA ALA A 115 -8.25 17.98 8.69
C ALA A 115 -9.10 17.44 9.85
N GLU A 116 -9.19 16.12 9.98
CA GLU A 116 -9.90 15.44 11.05
C GLU A 116 -9.29 15.74 12.43
N ILE A 117 -7.96 15.62 12.55
CA ILE A 117 -7.24 15.90 13.81
C ILE A 117 -7.43 17.36 14.26
N ARG A 118 -7.49 18.30 13.32
CA ARG A 118 -7.76 19.72 13.63
C ARG A 118 -9.20 19.93 14.09
N GLY A 119 -10.16 19.20 13.53
CA GLY A 119 -11.56 19.18 13.99
C GLY A 119 -11.65 18.68 15.43
N GLU A 120 -11.07 17.52 15.73
CA GLU A 120 -10.98 16.97 17.09
C GLU A 120 -10.33 17.96 18.07
N ARG A 121 -9.26 18.64 17.65
CA ARG A 121 -8.61 19.65 18.50
C ARG A 121 -9.50 20.87 18.76
N GLN A 122 -10.30 21.27 17.78
CA GLN A 122 -11.27 22.33 17.96
C GLN A 122 -12.36 21.91 18.95
N GLU A 123 -12.88 20.70 18.86
CA GLU A 123 -13.84 20.17 19.83
C GLU A 123 -13.24 20.09 21.24
N GLN A 124 -11.99 19.64 21.37
CA GLN A 124 -11.29 19.68 22.66
C GLN A 124 -11.18 21.10 23.24
N SER A 125 -11.06 22.14 22.39
CA SER A 125 -11.01 23.52 22.87
C SER A 125 -12.33 24.00 23.49
N GLU A 126 -13.44 23.38 23.10
CA GLU A 126 -14.78 23.69 23.60
C GLU A 126 -15.15 22.82 24.81
N PHE A 127 -14.75 21.55 24.82
CA PHE A 127 -15.24 20.55 25.78
C PHE A 127 -14.20 19.97 26.73
N ALA A 128 -12.90 20.00 26.40
CA ALA A 128 -11.87 19.41 27.26
C ALA A 128 -11.48 20.36 28.41
N SER A 129 -10.94 19.78 29.49
CA SER A 129 -10.40 20.57 30.60
C SER A 129 -9.19 21.40 30.16
N ARG A 130 -8.93 22.52 30.84
CA ARG A 130 -7.77 23.37 30.55
C ARG A 130 -6.42 22.67 30.69
N GLU A 131 -6.34 21.65 31.55
CA GLU A 131 -5.09 20.90 31.79
C GLU A 131 -4.79 19.90 30.67
N THR A 132 -5.82 19.38 30.00
CA THR A 132 -5.69 18.30 29.00
C THR A 132 -5.83 18.78 27.57
N MET A 133 -6.51 19.92 27.35
CA MET A 133 -6.73 20.48 26.01
C MET A 133 -5.41 20.73 25.27
N LYS A 134 -5.40 20.52 23.96
CA LYS A 134 -4.24 20.79 23.11
C LYS A 134 -4.31 22.19 22.50
N LEU A 135 -3.16 22.85 22.39
CA LEU A 135 -3.07 24.18 21.81
C LEU A 135 -3.33 24.16 20.30
N MET A 136 -4.16 25.10 19.84
CA MET A 136 -4.34 25.35 18.42
C MET A 136 -3.05 25.86 17.79
N ARG A 137 -2.80 25.48 16.53
CA ARG A 137 -1.59 25.86 15.75
C ARG A 137 -0.26 25.44 16.37
N ASN A 138 -0.27 24.46 17.28
CA ASN A 138 0.93 23.90 17.89
C ASN A 138 1.25 22.50 17.32
N GLU A 139 1.11 22.34 16.00
CA GLU A 139 1.42 21.10 15.28
C GLU A 139 2.93 20.98 15.09
N THR A 140 3.47 19.76 15.23
CA THR A 140 4.87 19.50 14.85
C THR A 140 4.99 19.60 13.33
N GLY A 141 5.87 20.48 12.85
CA GLY A 141 6.23 20.57 11.44
C GLY A 141 7.08 19.38 11.02
N ALA A 142 6.83 18.84 9.83
CA ALA A 142 7.73 17.87 9.21
C ALA A 142 8.94 18.58 8.60
N ASP A 143 10.12 18.00 8.76
CA ASP A 143 11.36 18.42 8.10
C ASP A 143 11.42 17.86 6.67
N PHE A 144 10.96 16.62 6.50
CA PHE A 144 10.97 15.91 5.23
C PHE A 144 9.59 15.37 4.84
N ILE A 145 9.36 15.29 3.54
CA ILE A 145 8.20 14.62 2.94
C ILE A 145 8.65 13.46 2.05
N LEU A 146 8.13 12.27 2.32
CA LEU A 146 8.28 11.11 1.44
C LEU A 146 7.13 11.10 0.44
N GLN A 147 7.41 11.11 -0.86
CA GLN A 147 6.39 11.09 -1.90
C GLN A 147 6.84 10.30 -3.11
N GLY A 148 5.93 9.99 -4.03
CA GLY A 148 6.32 9.20 -5.19
C GLY A 148 5.19 8.78 -6.10
N ALA A 149 5.44 7.74 -6.87
CA ALA A 149 4.45 7.13 -7.76
C ALA A 149 4.72 5.65 -8.02
N VAL A 150 3.65 4.89 -8.21
CA VAL A 150 3.68 3.54 -8.76
C VAL A 150 3.27 3.57 -10.23
N LYS A 151 3.99 2.85 -11.07
CA LYS A 151 3.79 2.74 -12.52
C LYS A 151 3.71 1.28 -12.90
N SER A 152 3.06 0.98 -14.04
CA SER A 152 3.12 -0.34 -14.64
C SER A 152 3.34 -0.27 -16.14
N ILE A 153 3.97 -1.32 -16.67
CA ILE A 153 4.08 -1.60 -18.10
C ILE A 153 3.60 -3.04 -18.29
N GLU A 154 2.64 -3.22 -19.20
CA GLU A 154 2.08 -4.51 -19.52
C GLU A 154 2.50 -4.94 -20.92
N ASP A 155 2.91 -6.20 -21.05
CA ASP A 155 3.25 -6.84 -22.30
C ASP A 155 2.53 -8.19 -22.41
N GLN A 156 1.90 -8.46 -23.55
CA GLN A 156 1.10 -9.66 -23.75
C GLN A 156 1.25 -10.19 -25.17
N GLU A 157 1.68 -11.45 -25.29
CA GLU A 157 1.79 -12.15 -26.56
C GLU A 157 1.51 -13.65 -26.39
N GLY A 158 0.77 -14.25 -27.32
CA GLY A 158 0.63 -15.72 -27.40
C GLY A 158 0.09 -16.41 -26.14
N GLY A 159 -0.76 -15.74 -25.34
CA GLY A 159 -1.30 -16.28 -24.08
C GLY A 159 -0.34 -16.19 -22.88
N LYS A 160 0.84 -15.57 -23.05
CA LYS A 160 1.72 -15.11 -21.97
C LYS A 160 1.48 -13.61 -21.74
N ARG A 161 1.47 -13.20 -20.48
CA ARG A 161 1.32 -11.80 -20.06
C ARG A 161 2.39 -11.48 -19.02
N ALA A 162 3.13 -10.42 -19.21
CA ALA A 162 4.10 -9.89 -18.26
C ALA A 162 3.61 -8.53 -17.76
N ILE A 163 3.64 -8.32 -16.46
CA ILE A 163 3.38 -7.00 -15.87
C ILE A 163 4.63 -6.59 -15.10
N PHE A 164 5.19 -5.45 -15.47
CA PHE A 164 6.30 -4.81 -14.78
C PHE A 164 5.75 -3.64 -13.98
N TYR A 165 5.97 -3.65 -12.67
CA TYR A 165 5.67 -2.56 -11.76
C TYR A 165 6.95 -1.86 -11.36
N GLN A 166 6.88 -0.53 -11.30
CA GLN A 166 7.97 0.31 -10.82
C GLN A 166 7.41 1.32 -9.83
N THR A 167 7.96 1.31 -8.63
CA THR A 167 7.68 2.32 -7.60
C THR A 167 8.89 3.23 -7.49
N ASP A 168 8.68 4.52 -7.74
CA ASP A 168 9.69 5.55 -7.50
C ASP A 168 9.28 6.39 -6.29
N LEU A 169 10.17 6.50 -5.31
CA LEU A 169 9.99 7.36 -4.14
C LEU A 169 11.13 8.36 -4.02
N GLU A 170 10.82 9.50 -3.44
CA GLU A 170 11.77 10.56 -3.11
C GLU A 170 11.50 11.09 -1.70
N LEU A 171 12.57 11.39 -0.98
CA LEU A 171 12.53 12.11 0.29
C LEU A 171 13.04 13.53 0.06
N VAL A 172 12.19 14.51 0.36
CA VAL A 172 12.46 15.92 0.05
C VAL A 172 12.42 16.73 1.33
N ASN A 173 13.44 17.57 1.55
CA ASN A 173 13.44 18.57 2.60
C ASN A 173 12.37 19.63 2.28
N ILE A 174 11.45 19.86 3.21
CA ILE A 174 10.29 20.74 2.98
C ILE A 174 10.72 22.21 2.88
N GLU A 175 11.73 22.63 3.63
CA GLU A 175 12.19 24.02 3.65
C GLU A 175 13.05 24.35 2.42
N THR A 176 14.02 23.48 2.09
CA THR A 176 15.00 23.75 1.02
C THR A 176 14.60 23.19 -0.35
N MET A 177 13.59 22.32 -0.41
CA MET A 177 13.21 21.52 -1.59
C MET A 177 14.30 20.55 -2.07
N GLU A 178 15.34 20.31 -1.27
CA GLU A 178 16.41 19.38 -1.61
C GLU A 178 15.93 17.93 -1.54
N LYS A 179 16.19 17.15 -2.59
CA LYS A 179 15.98 15.71 -2.56
C LYS A 179 17.17 15.04 -1.90
N VAL A 180 16.99 14.58 -0.67
CA VAL A 180 18.05 13.93 0.12
C VAL A 180 18.12 12.42 -0.13
N TRP A 181 17.08 11.85 -0.73
CA TRP A 181 17.04 10.46 -1.16
C TRP A 181 16.08 10.26 -2.34
N ILE A 182 16.43 9.33 -3.21
CA ILE A 182 15.58 8.79 -4.26
C ILE A 182 15.82 7.29 -4.34
N GLY A 183 14.75 6.52 -4.48
CA GLY A 183 14.81 5.08 -4.65
C GLY A 183 13.80 4.59 -5.66
N THR A 184 14.12 3.45 -6.26
CA THR A 184 13.24 2.76 -7.20
C THR A 184 13.19 1.28 -6.83
N LYS A 185 11.98 0.73 -6.77
CA LYS A 185 11.74 -0.70 -6.62
C LYS A 185 10.97 -1.23 -7.80
N GLU A 186 11.43 -2.35 -8.33
CA GLU A 186 10.84 -3.02 -9.48
C GLU A 186 10.30 -4.39 -9.09
N ILE A 187 9.13 -4.73 -9.62
CA ILE A 187 8.49 -6.05 -9.47
C ILE A 187 8.04 -6.49 -10.86
N LYS A 188 8.42 -7.70 -11.28
CA LYS A 188 7.98 -8.27 -12.57
C LYS A 188 7.21 -9.56 -12.34
N LYS A 189 5.96 -9.60 -12.79
CA LYS A 189 5.08 -10.76 -12.69
C LYS A 189 4.81 -11.35 -14.07
N GLY A 190 4.99 -12.67 -14.19
CA GLY A 190 4.69 -13.44 -15.39
C GLY A 190 3.44 -14.30 -15.21
N ILE A 191 2.52 -14.21 -16.15
CA ILE A 191 1.22 -14.91 -16.15
C ILE A 191 1.15 -15.75 -17.43
N SER A 192 0.87 -17.06 -17.29
CA SER A 192 0.64 -17.96 -18.43
C SER A 192 -0.70 -18.68 -18.26
N GLN A 193 -1.53 -18.69 -19.30
CA GLN A 193 -2.76 -19.48 -19.30
C GLN A 193 -2.53 -20.87 -19.93
N GLY A 194 -2.88 -21.93 -19.19
CA GLY A 194 -2.85 -23.32 -19.68
C GLY A 194 -1.58 -24.12 -19.33
N LYS A 195 -1.32 -25.20 -20.09
CA LYS A 195 -0.14 -26.09 -19.90
C LYS A 195 1.19 -25.47 -20.37
N THR A 196 1.15 -24.25 -20.89
CA THR A 196 2.32 -23.56 -21.44
C THR A 196 3.15 -23.04 -20.27
N LYS A 197 4.27 -23.71 -19.96
CA LYS A 197 5.26 -23.19 -19.01
C LYS A 197 5.97 -21.98 -19.59
N TRP A 198 6.41 -21.11 -18.69
CA TRP A 198 7.24 -19.95 -19.02
C TRP A 198 8.54 -20.37 -19.67
#